data_AF-A0A1Y3BNR2-F1
#
_entry.id   AF-A0A1Y3BNR2-F1
#
_cell.length_a   1.000
_cell.length_b   1.000
_cell.length_c   1.000
_cell.angle_alpha   90.00
_cell.angle_beta   90.00
_cell.angle_gamma   90.00
#
_symmetry.space_group_name_H-M   'P 1'
#
loop_
_entity.id
_entity.type
_entity.pdbx_description
1 polymer ?
#
loop_
_entity_poly.entity_id
_entity_poly.type
_entity_poly.pdbx_seq_one_letter_code
_entity_poly.pdbx_strand_id
1 'polypeptide(L)' 'MFPKLELSAHIQPITRSTLKVELTIQPDFHWDERVHGNSQAFWIIVEDVDSEV' A
#
# COMPACT_ATOMS: atom_id res chain seq x y z
N MET A 1 -7.79 -17.97 2.30
CA MET A 1 -7.19 -17.45 1.06
C MET A 1 -6.02 -16.56 1.45
N PHE A 2 -4.95 -16.47 0.67
CA PHE A 2 -3.78 -15.66 1.06
C PHE A 2 -4.08 -14.15 0.91
N PRO A 3 -3.71 -13.28 1.85
CA PRO A 3 -3.95 -11.84 1.74
C PRO A 3 -3.25 -11.24 0.52
N LYS A 4 -3.98 -10.49 -0.30
CA LYS A 4 -3.47 -9.74 -1.45
C LYS A 4 -4.10 -8.35 -1.45
N LEU A 5 -3.30 -7.34 -1.75
CA LEU A 5 -3.76 -5.96 -1.89
C LEU A 5 -3.51 -5.50 -3.31
N GLU A 6 -4.50 -4.84 -3.89
CA GLU A 6 -4.32 -4.03 -5.09
C GLU A 6 -4.05 -2.59 -4.67
N LEU A 7 -3.00 -2.01 -5.26
CA LEU A 7 -2.55 -0.66 -4.95
C LEU A 7 -2.69 0.20 -6.21
N SER A 8 -3.26 1.39 -6.04
CA SER A 8 -3.20 2.43 -7.06
C SER A 8 -2.75 3.74 -6.42
N ALA A 9 -1.91 4.50 -7.14
CA ALA A 9 -1.37 5.75 -6.62
C ALA A 9 -1.63 6.87 -7.62
N HIS A 10 -2.07 8.02 -7.10
CA HIS A 10 -2.18 9.25 -7.85
C HIS A 10 -1.16 10.26 -7.33
N ILE A 11 -0.33 10.79 -8.22
CA ILE A 11 0.80 11.66 -7.88
C ILE A 11 0.46 13.11 -8.23
N GLN A 12 0.60 14.00 -7.26
CA GLN A 12 0.36 15.44 -7.42
C GLN A 12 1.61 16.24 -7.01
N PRO A 13 2.32 16.88 -7.94
CA PRO A 13 3.40 17.79 -7.59
C PRO A 13 2.87 19.01 -6.83
N ILE A 14 3.45 19.29 -5.65
CA ILE A 14 3.08 20.46 -4.83
C ILE A 14 4.12 21.57 -5.00
N THR A 15 5.40 21.20 -4.98
CA THR A 15 6.53 22.10 -5.26
C THR A 15 7.57 21.37 -6.11
N ARG A 16 8.69 22.04 -6.44
CA ARG A 16 9.83 21.41 -7.14
C ARG A 16 10.47 20.26 -6.36
N SER A 17 10.30 20.21 -5.03
CA SER A 17 10.93 19.23 -4.15
C SER A 17 9.93 18.45 -3.30
N THR A 18 8.63 18.54 -3.59
CA THR A 18 7.60 17.90 -2.78
C THR A 18 6.47 17.37 -3.67
N LEU A 19 6.22 16.07 -3.53
CA LEU A 19 5.11 15.37 -4.17
C LEU A 19 4.09 14.96 -3.10
N LYS A 20 2.80 15.11 -3.40
CA LYS A 20 1.74 14.45 -2.66
C LYS A 20 1.40 13.16 -3.39
N VAL A 21 1.41 12.04 -2.67
CA VAL A 21 1.01 10.73 -3.19
C VAL A 21 -0.31 10.34 -2.52
N GLU A 22 -1.35 10.17 -3.32
CA GLU A 22 -2.63 9.62 -2.88
C GLU A 22 -2.64 8.12 -3.20
N LEU A 23 -2.34 7.30 -2.19
CA LEU A 23 -2.36 5.85 -2.28
C LEU A 23 -3.76 5.31 -1.95
N THR A 24 -4.35 4.57 -2.88
CA THR A 24 -5.59 3.81 -2.69
C THR A 24 -5.24 2.33 -2.54
N ILE A 25 -5.71 1.72 -1.45
CA ILE A 25 -5.48 0.31 -1.12
C ILE A 25 -6.82 -0.43 -1.20
N GLN A 26 -6.89 -1.47 -2.02
CA GLN A 26 -8.08 -2.31 -2.15
C GLN A 26 -7.73 -3.75 -1.75
N PRO A 27 -8.47 -4.37 -0.81
CA PRO A 27 -8.27 -5.78 -0.51
C PRO A 27 -8.76 -6.64 -1.67
N ASP A 28 -7.87 -7.46 -2.23
CA ASP A 28 -8.18 -8.44 -3.29
C ASP A 28 -8.04 -9.86 -2.75
N PHE A 29 -8.75 -10.13 -1.65
CA PHE A 29 -8.82 -11.46 -1.04
C PHE A 29 -10.10 -11.60 -0.22
N HIS A 30 -10.53 -12.85 -0.04
CA HIS A 30 -11.67 -13.15 0.83
C HIS A 30 -11.22 -13.17 2.29
N TRP A 31 -11.88 -12.35 3.12
CA TRP A 31 -11.69 -12.41 4.56
C TRP A 31 -12.25 -13.71 5.13
N ASP A 32 -11.52 -14.28 6.08
CA ASP A 32 -11.89 -15.46 6.85
C ASP A 32 -11.39 -15.25 8.26
N GLU A 33 -12.30 -15.05 9.21
CA GLU A 33 -11.98 -14.77 10.61
C GLU A 33 -11.16 -15.89 11.26
N ARG A 34 -11.32 -17.15 10.82
CA ARG A 34 -10.57 -18.28 11.38
C ARG A 34 -9.09 -18.24 11.04
N VAL A 35 -8.74 -17.61 9.92
CA VAL A 35 -7.37 -17.51 9.42
C VAL A 35 -6.77 -16.13 9.67
N HIS A 36 -7.56 -15.07 9.47
CA HIS A 36 -7.09 -13.68 9.50
C HIS A 36 -7.36 -12.98 10.83
N GLY A 37 -8.18 -13.56 11.71
CA GLY A 37 -8.53 -12.98 12.99
C GLY A 37 -9.37 -11.72 12.85
N ASN A 38 -9.03 -10.70 13.65
CA ASN A 38 -9.76 -9.43 13.72
C ASN A 38 -9.18 -8.34 12.80
N SER A 39 -7.92 -8.48 12.39
CA SER A 39 -7.20 -7.46 11.62
C SER A 39 -5.94 -8.03 10.96
N GLN A 40 -5.56 -7.48 9.82
CA GLN A 40 -4.30 -7.76 9.15
C GLN A 40 -3.48 -6.47 9.07
N ALA A 41 -2.18 -6.57 9.39
CA ALA A 41 -1.27 -5.44 9.41
C ALA A 41 -0.35 -5.48 8.20
N PHE A 42 -0.13 -4.32 7.58
CA PHE A 42 0.75 -4.14 6.43
C PHE A 42 1.62 -2.92 6.63
N TRP A 43 2.86 -2.99 6.16
CA TRP A 43 3.75 -1.83 6.10
C TRP A 43 3.58 -1.13 4.75
N ILE A 44 3.49 0.19 4.78
CA ILE A 44 3.56 1.03 3.57
C ILE A 44 4.95 1.65 3.58
N ILE A 45 5.77 1.27 2.62
CA ILE A 45 7.14 1.76 2.46
C ILE A 45 7.19 2.51 1.13
N VAL A 46 7.75 3.72 1.15
CA VAL A 46 8.00 4.52 -0.05
C VAL A 46 9.51 4.61 -0.19
N GLU A 47 10.03 4.01 -1.25
CA GLU A 47 11.47 3.95 -1.54
C GLU A 47 11.79 4.87 -2.71
N ASP A 48 13.04 5.31 -2.78
CA ASP A 48 13.55 6.02 -3.94
C ASP A 48 13.92 5.04 -5.08
N VAL A 49 14.47 5.56 -6.17
CA VAL A 49 14.76 4.78 -7.38
C VAL A 49 16.01 3.91 -7.23
N ASP A 50 16.94 4.31 -6.36
CA ASP A 50 18.09 3.50 -5.98
C ASP A 50 17.67 2.67 -4.78
N SER A 51 17.06 1.51 -5.06
CA SER A 51 16.77 0.47 -4.06
C SER A 51 18.06 -0.13 -3.47
N GLU A 52 18.97 0.69 -2.94
CA GLU A 52 20.15 0.26 -2.22
C GLU A 52 19.76 -0.25 -0.83
N VAL A 53 20.23 -1.47 -0.56
CA VAL A 53 20.09 -2.25 0.68
C VAL A 53 21.20 -1.92 1.67
#